data_AF-A0A561BBU7-F1
#
_entry.id   AF-A0A561BBU7-F1
#
_cell.length_a   1.000
_cell.length_b   1.000
_cell.length_c   1.000
_cell.angle_alpha   90.00
_cell.angle_beta   90.00
_cell.angle_gamma   90.00
#
_symmetry.space_group_name_H-M   'P 1'
#
loop_
_entity.id
_entity.type
_entity.pdbx_description
1 polymer ?
#
loop_
_entity_poly.entity_id
_entity_poly.type
_entity_poly.pdbx_seq_one_letter_code
_entity_poly.pdbx_strand_id
1 'polypeptide(L)'
;MVEEDNSQSRSPPRQPPTAEEQSVAKANEAIAIRPKRGRLTLLSRRIYNALLYHSQRQGVDEPVYRLTLSELIGDARFNSNNTELLKSHLRDMQATTIEWSTSSSSLKRWVSSQLLGTVTIEEQGRGRPCMVTWRYPDEIKERLVKPHQYTRVLLEMSSQMRSYSAAVLYEIGARYLTSPGRLSMREDVVWWAAVLTGRSDIKEVDYRFLKRDVISKALAEIDALCEDFGLELIEHKRGRKIEEIQFRVVPKVQQRLGDISASNRNVFDLALVGRLIALGLKQDEAQDLYATTDEGQIRATLDHVDQRLRNAAMPELKSPAAYFKDALKKGYAGVTAMEPAPSSGPALAPPVAVLSEADRLRRIRELWENDRMGQARAVFAEMPQPMQAEVRMRFEAERLDQVAAPIARAWRRDGPASRVAATTFFRWLAEDTWPEEPSDRVLLDFALQRGVAGL
;
A
#
# COMPACT_ATOMS: atom_id res chain seq x y z
N MET A 1 1.44 -63.04 15.51
CA MET A 1 1.34 -61.66 16.01
C MET A 1 2.45 -60.88 15.34
N VAL A 2 2.11 -60.09 14.33
CA VAL A 2 3.03 -59.17 13.65
C VAL A 2 2.37 -57.80 13.85
N GLU A 3 2.99 -56.97 14.67
CA GLU A 3 2.63 -55.56 14.81
C GLU A 3 3.34 -54.81 13.68
N GLU A 4 2.59 -54.29 12.72
CA GLU A 4 3.10 -53.38 11.70
C GLU A 4 3.08 -51.94 12.23
N ASP A 5 4.27 -51.35 12.21
CA ASP A 5 4.63 -49.99 12.56
C ASP A 5 3.99 -48.98 11.58
N ASN A 6 3.04 -48.18 12.06
CA ASN A 6 2.35 -47.16 11.27
C ASN A 6 3.09 -45.82 11.37
N SER A 7 4.23 -45.70 10.69
CA SER A 7 4.95 -44.44 10.55
C SER A 7 4.31 -43.58 9.45
N GLN A 8 3.27 -42.81 9.77
CA GLN A 8 2.74 -41.76 8.89
C GLN A 8 3.77 -40.63 8.75
N SER A 9 4.45 -40.61 7.61
CA SER A 9 5.34 -39.53 7.17
C SER A 9 4.57 -38.21 7.08
N ARG A 10 4.81 -37.29 8.03
CA ARG A 10 4.38 -35.89 7.93
C ARG A 10 5.07 -35.24 6.73
N SER A 11 4.28 -34.82 5.74
CA SER A 11 4.77 -34.00 4.63
C SER A 11 5.44 -32.73 5.17
N PRO A 12 6.58 -32.32 4.61
CA PRO A 12 7.27 -31.12 5.07
C PRO A 12 6.44 -29.85 4.81
N PRO A 13 6.64 -28.78 5.60
CA PRO A 13 5.96 -27.51 5.39
C PRO A 13 6.20 -26.99 3.98
N ARG A 14 5.12 -26.56 3.30
CA ARG A 14 5.16 -25.99 1.95
C ARG A 14 6.15 -24.82 1.93
N GLN A 15 7.16 -24.90 1.07
CA GLN A 15 8.07 -23.79 0.82
C GLN A 15 7.25 -22.55 0.38
N PRO A 16 7.66 -21.33 0.78
CA PRO A 16 7.01 -20.12 0.31
C PRO A 16 7.08 -20.08 -1.21
N PRO A 17 5.97 -19.76 -1.90
CA PRO A 17 5.94 -19.79 -3.34
C PRO A 17 6.94 -18.78 -3.91
N THR A 18 7.71 -19.21 -4.89
CA THR A 18 8.68 -18.40 -5.62
C THR A 18 8.02 -17.18 -6.26
N ALA A 19 8.80 -16.15 -6.61
CA ALA A 19 8.28 -14.96 -7.31
C ALA A 19 7.64 -15.29 -8.68
N GLU A 20 7.96 -16.46 -9.27
CA GLU A 20 7.29 -17.03 -10.44
C GLU A 20 5.89 -17.55 -10.11
N GLU A 21 5.76 -18.24 -8.97
CA GLU A 21 4.50 -18.77 -8.48
C GLU A 21 3.54 -17.68 -7.98
N GLN A 22 4.00 -16.46 -7.68
CA GLN A 22 3.14 -15.34 -7.22
C GLN A 22 2.94 -14.25 -8.27
N SER A 23 2.90 -14.62 -9.55
CA SER A 23 2.71 -13.66 -10.64
C SER A 23 1.51 -13.99 -11.53
N VAL A 24 0.85 -12.96 -12.03
CA VAL A 24 -0.26 -13.07 -12.99
C VAL A 24 0.17 -12.50 -14.35
N ALA A 25 -0.14 -13.22 -15.42
CA ALA A 25 0.15 -12.78 -16.78
C ALA A 25 -1.03 -11.95 -17.30
N LYS A 26 -0.94 -10.61 -17.28
CA LYS A 26 -2.05 -9.78 -17.77
C LYS A 26 -1.88 -9.44 -19.24
N ALA A 27 -2.92 -9.63 -20.05
CA ALA A 27 -2.96 -9.06 -21.40
C ALA A 27 -2.60 -7.57 -21.36
N ASN A 28 -1.81 -7.10 -22.31
CA ASN A 28 -1.38 -5.71 -22.35
C ASN A 28 -2.57 -4.74 -22.43
N GLU A 29 -3.64 -5.13 -23.11
CA GLU A 29 -4.90 -4.40 -23.21
C GLU A 29 -5.70 -4.38 -21.89
N ALA A 30 -5.43 -5.34 -21.00
CA ALA A 30 -6.00 -5.40 -19.64
C ALA A 30 -5.13 -4.67 -18.60
N ILE A 31 -4.02 -4.06 -19.01
CA ILE A 31 -3.26 -3.10 -18.20
C ILE A 31 -3.86 -1.71 -18.40
N ALA A 32 -4.02 -0.96 -17.31
CA ALA A 32 -4.61 0.39 -17.32
C ALA A 32 -6.06 0.43 -17.82
N ILE A 33 -6.89 -0.52 -17.35
CA ILE A 33 -8.32 -0.58 -17.65
C ILE A 33 -9.00 0.73 -17.23
N ARG A 34 -9.65 1.39 -18.19
CA ARG A 34 -10.56 2.50 -17.95
C ARG A 34 -11.99 1.98 -17.82
N PRO A 35 -12.62 2.06 -16.64
CA PRO A 35 -14.02 1.70 -16.50
C PRO A 35 -14.87 2.69 -17.33
N LYS A 36 -15.79 2.16 -18.14
CA LYS A 36 -16.75 2.98 -18.92
C LYS A 36 -18.03 3.27 -18.14
N ARG A 37 -18.37 2.39 -17.20
CA ARG A 37 -19.46 2.55 -16.24
C ARG A 37 -19.01 2.03 -14.88
N GLY A 38 -19.37 2.74 -13.82
CA GLY A 38 -19.06 2.35 -12.44
C GLY A 38 -17.69 2.81 -11.98
N ARG A 39 -17.21 2.19 -10.89
CA ARG A 39 -15.93 2.50 -10.26
C ARG A 39 -15.17 1.22 -9.96
N LEU A 40 -13.87 1.22 -10.22
CA LEU A 40 -12.95 0.16 -9.81
C LEU A 40 -12.17 0.61 -8.59
N THR A 41 -12.37 -0.09 -7.48
CA THR A 41 -11.60 0.14 -6.25
C THR A 41 -10.33 -0.70 -6.25
N LEU A 42 -9.40 -0.38 -5.35
CA LEU A 42 -8.18 -1.18 -5.17
C LEU A 42 -8.50 -2.61 -4.75
N LEU A 43 -9.48 -2.80 -3.86
CA LEU A 43 -9.90 -4.13 -3.45
C LEU A 43 -10.53 -4.91 -4.61
N SER A 44 -11.40 -4.27 -5.42
CA SER A 44 -11.92 -4.89 -6.65
C SER A 44 -10.78 -5.36 -7.56
N ARG A 45 -9.73 -4.54 -7.74
CA ARG A 45 -8.55 -4.89 -8.55
C ARG A 45 -7.79 -6.09 -7.97
N ARG A 46 -7.62 -6.15 -6.66
CA ARG A 46 -6.95 -7.27 -5.97
C ARG A 46 -7.73 -8.57 -6.12
N ILE A 47 -9.03 -8.52 -5.87
CA ILE A 47 -9.92 -9.67 -6.07
C ILE A 47 -9.84 -10.10 -7.54
N TYR A 48 -9.95 -9.17 -8.49
CA TYR A 48 -9.84 -9.48 -9.92
C TYR A 48 -8.50 -10.15 -10.27
N ASN A 49 -7.39 -9.65 -9.74
CA ASN A 49 -6.06 -10.21 -9.98
C ASN A 49 -5.92 -11.62 -9.38
N ALA A 50 -6.47 -11.85 -8.18
CA ALA A 50 -6.50 -13.16 -7.55
C ALA A 50 -7.35 -14.16 -8.36
N LEU A 51 -8.56 -13.76 -8.77
CA LEU A 51 -9.41 -14.57 -9.66
C LEU A 51 -8.69 -14.90 -10.96
N LEU A 52 -8.04 -13.91 -11.59
CA LEU A 52 -7.33 -14.11 -12.85
C LEU A 52 -6.15 -15.07 -12.68
N TYR A 53 -5.37 -14.90 -11.62
CA TYR A 53 -4.28 -15.80 -11.26
C TYR A 53 -4.76 -17.25 -11.14
N HIS A 54 -5.85 -17.49 -10.42
CA HIS A 54 -6.43 -18.83 -10.26
C HIS A 54 -7.03 -19.38 -11.55
N SER A 55 -7.62 -18.53 -12.40
CA SER A 55 -8.11 -18.94 -13.71
C SER A 55 -6.98 -19.38 -14.63
N GLN A 56 -5.84 -18.68 -14.63
CA GLN A 56 -4.67 -19.05 -15.44
C GLN A 56 -4.11 -20.41 -15.07
N ARG A 57 -4.14 -20.76 -13.78
CA ARG A 57 -3.69 -22.06 -13.28
C ARG A 57 -4.66 -23.20 -13.58
N GLN A 58 -5.96 -22.90 -13.62
CA GLN A 58 -6.99 -23.87 -13.99
C GLN A 58 -7.02 -24.12 -15.50
N GLY A 59 -6.63 -23.13 -16.31
CA GLY A 59 -6.50 -23.27 -17.76
C GLY A 59 -7.69 -22.69 -18.52
N VAL A 60 -7.43 -22.27 -19.75
CA VAL A 60 -8.40 -21.54 -20.59
C VAL A 60 -9.61 -22.37 -21.02
N ASP A 61 -9.49 -23.69 -21.04
CA ASP A 61 -10.56 -24.59 -21.47
C ASP A 61 -11.67 -24.73 -20.41
N GLU A 62 -11.38 -24.38 -19.16
CA GLU A 62 -12.34 -24.46 -18.05
C GLU A 62 -13.47 -23.44 -18.23
N PRO A 63 -14.74 -23.86 -18.40
CA PRO A 63 -15.85 -22.95 -18.62
C PRO A 63 -16.22 -22.17 -17.34
N VAL A 64 -15.89 -22.74 -16.17
CA VAL A 64 -16.18 -22.18 -14.86
C VAL A 64 -14.99 -22.41 -13.96
N TYR A 65 -14.44 -21.32 -13.43
CA TYR A 65 -13.34 -21.38 -12.49
C TYR A 65 -13.86 -21.49 -11.06
N ARG A 66 -13.08 -22.10 -10.19
CA ARG A 66 -13.45 -22.33 -8.79
C ARG A 66 -12.29 -22.11 -7.83
N LEU A 67 -12.61 -21.69 -6.62
CA LEU A 67 -11.67 -21.44 -5.52
C LEU A 67 -12.41 -21.51 -4.19
N THR A 68 -11.70 -21.81 -3.09
CA THR A 68 -12.29 -21.64 -1.76
C THR A 68 -12.38 -20.16 -1.41
N LEU A 69 -13.45 -19.75 -0.72
CA LEU A 69 -13.61 -18.37 -0.28
C LEU A 69 -12.44 -17.92 0.62
N SER A 70 -11.95 -18.82 1.48
CA SER A 70 -10.78 -18.57 2.34
C SER A 70 -9.52 -18.25 1.55
N GLU A 71 -9.28 -18.95 0.45
CA GLU A 71 -8.11 -18.73 -0.41
C GLU A 71 -8.23 -17.42 -1.19
N LEU A 72 -9.42 -17.11 -1.73
CA LEU A 72 -9.69 -15.82 -2.37
C LEU A 72 -9.41 -14.64 -1.42
N ILE A 73 -9.89 -14.76 -0.19
CA ILE A 73 -9.72 -13.77 0.87
C ILE A 73 -8.23 -13.59 1.21
N GLY A 74 -7.50 -14.70 1.35
CA GLY A 74 -6.06 -14.71 1.64
C GLY A 74 -5.23 -14.03 0.55
N ASP A 75 -5.52 -14.33 -0.72
CA ASP A 75 -4.79 -13.81 -1.87
C ASP A 75 -5.13 -12.34 -2.17
N ALA A 76 -6.40 -11.97 -2.02
CA ALA A 76 -6.83 -10.58 -2.15
C ALA A 76 -6.38 -9.70 -0.97
N ARG A 77 -5.79 -10.30 0.09
CA ARG A 77 -5.46 -9.66 1.38
C ARG A 77 -6.68 -8.96 1.99
N PHE A 78 -7.84 -9.60 1.90
CA PHE A 78 -9.09 -9.14 2.49
C PHE A 78 -9.13 -9.63 3.95
N ASN A 79 -9.19 -8.73 4.93
CA ASN A 79 -9.19 -9.09 6.36
C ASN A 79 -10.55 -8.88 7.05
N SER A 80 -11.64 -8.88 6.28
CA SER A 80 -12.98 -8.73 6.82
C SER A 80 -13.75 -10.04 6.76
N ASN A 81 -14.51 -10.34 7.82
CA ASN A 81 -15.52 -11.39 7.81
C ASN A 81 -16.81 -10.96 7.06
N ASN A 82 -16.81 -9.77 6.44
CA ASN A 82 -17.97 -9.21 5.76
C ASN A 82 -18.08 -9.71 4.32
N THR A 83 -18.75 -10.85 4.15
CA THR A 83 -19.05 -11.44 2.83
C THR A 83 -19.94 -10.53 1.97
N GLU A 84 -20.75 -9.64 2.57
CA GLU A 84 -21.59 -8.72 1.81
C GLU A 84 -20.76 -7.63 1.11
N LEU A 85 -19.68 -7.16 1.73
CA LEU A 85 -18.73 -6.25 1.10
C LEU A 85 -18.06 -6.91 -0.11
N LEU A 86 -17.63 -8.16 0.01
CA LEU A 86 -17.10 -8.93 -1.11
C LEU A 86 -18.14 -9.04 -2.24
N LYS A 87 -19.39 -9.40 -1.92
CA LYS A 87 -20.49 -9.46 -2.90
C LYS A 87 -20.72 -8.11 -3.57
N SER A 88 -20.60 -6.99 -2.84
CA SER A 88 -20.66 -5.65 -3.44
C SER A 88 -19.57 -5.43 -4.49
N HIS A 89 -18.31 -5.73 -4.16
CA HIS A 89 -17.20 -5.59 -5.12
C HIS A 89 -17.35 -6.49 -6.35
N LEU A 90 -17.86 -7.72 -6.17
CA LEU A 90 -18.14 -8.64 -7.28
C LEU A 90 -19.27 -8.12 -8.18
N ARG A 91 -20.32 -7.50 -7.60
CA ARG A 91 -21.40 -6.84 -8.35
C ARG A 91 -20.88 -5.62 -9.11
N ASP A 92 -20.03 -4.80 -8.48
CA ASP A 92 -19.42 -3.63 -9.13
C ASP A 92 -18.57 -4.05 -10.33
N MET A 93 -17.80 -5.14 -10.21
CA MET A 93 -17.02 -5.68 -11.34
C MET A 93 -17.92 -6.24 -12.45
N GLN A 94 -19.03 -6.91 -12.12
CA GLN A 94 -20.01 -7.36 -13.13
C GLN A 94 -20.67 -6.18 -13.87
N ALA A 95 -20.94 -5.08 -13.16
CA ALA A 95 -21.51 -3.86 -13.73
C ALA A 95 -20.49 -3.01 -14.52
N THR A 96 -19.19 -3.26 -14.31
CA THR A 96 -18.12 -2.52 -14.98
C THR A 96 -17.94 -3.04 -16.40
N THR A 97 -18.18 -2.17 -17.38
CA THR A 97 -17.88 -2.46 -18.78
C THR A 97 -16.51 -1.94 -19.18
N ILE A 98 -15.82 -2.74 -19.98
CA ILE A 98 -14.50 -2.46 -20.54
C ILE A 98 -14.55 -2.57 -22.06
N GLU A 99 -13.77 -1.74 -22.73
CA GLU A 99 -13.66 -1.73 -24.18
C GLU A 99 -12.27 -2.17 -24.61
N TRP A 100 -12.22 -3.08 -25.58
CA TRP A 100 -11.00 -3.61 -26.16
C TRP A 100 -11.01 -3.30 -27.64
N SER A 101 -9.98 -2.62 -28.12
CA SER A 101 -9.74 -2.45 -29.55
C SER A 101 -8.52 -3.27 -29.92
N THR A 102 -8.66 -4.17 -30.89
CA THR A 102 -7.49 -4.76 -31.57
C THR A 102 -7.28 -4.00 -32.87
N SER A 103 -6.10 -3.42 -33.02
CA SER A 103 -5.63 -2.86 -34.28
C SER A 103 -4.57 -3.81 -34.85
N SER A 104 -5.04 -4.85 -35.54
CA SER A 104 -4.18 -5.60 -36.46
C SER A 104 -4.14 -4.89 -37.82
N SER A 105 -3.10 -5.13 -38.62
CA SER A 105 -2.88 -4.47 -39.92
C SER A 105 -4.02 -4.66 -40.93
N SER A 106 -4.91 -5.63 -40.74
CA SER A 106 -6.02 -5.94 -41.65
C SER A 106 -7.41 -5.84 -41.02
N LEU A 107 -7.54 -5.95 -39.69
CA LEU A 107 -8.84 -5.93 -39.00
C LEU A 107 -8.79 -5.07 -37.74
N LYS A 108 -9.64 -4.03 -37.71
CA LYS A 108 -10.00 -3.27 -36.51
C LYS A 108 -11.26 -3.89 -35.92
N ARG A 109 -11.13 -4.55 -34.77
CA ARG A 109 -12.28 -5.08 -34.02
C ARG A 109 -12.39 -4.35 -32.69
N TRP A 110 -13.56 -3.79 -32.44
CA TRP A 110 -13.95 -3.21 -31.15
C TRP A 110 -14.87 -4.20 -30.43
N VAL A 111 -14.57 -4.47 -29.16
CA VAL A 111 -15.34 -5.35 -28.29
C VAL A 111 -15.65 -4.58 -27.01
N SER A 112 -16.92 -4.54 -26.62
CA SER A 112 -17.35 -4.08 -25.31
C SER A 112 -17.84 -5.29 -24.53
N SER A 113 -17.31 -5.50 -23.33
CA SER A 113 -17.66 -6.64 -22.49
C SER A 113 -17.63 -6.24 -21.01
N GLN A 114 -18.22 -7.09 -20.16
CA GLN A 114 -18.15 -6.93 -18.72
C GLN A 114 -16.75 -7.31 -18.22
N LEU A 115 -16.31 -6.72 -17.11
CA LEU A 115 -15.02 -7.08 -16.52
C LEU A 115 -15.05 -8.51 -15.95
N LEU A 116 -16.17 -8.90 -15.37
CA LEU A 116 -16.38 -10.21 -14.75
C LEU A 116 -17.78 -10.72 -15.12
N GLY A 117 -17.89 -11.99 -15.49
CA GLY A 117 -19.17 -12.64 -15.73
C GLY A 117 -19.83 -13.09 -14.43
N THR A 118 -20.67 -14.12 -14.52
CA THR A 118 -21.39 -14.66 -13.35
C THR A 118 -20.43 -15.13 -12.27
N VAL A 119 -20.73 -14.76 -11.03
CA VAL A 119 -20.03 -15.23 -9.82
C VAL A 119 -21.04 -15.86 -8.87
N THR A 120 -20.72 -17.04 -8.31
CA THR A 120 -21.53 -17.74 -7.33
C THR A 120 -20.69 -17.99 -6.08
N ILE A 121 -21.29 -17.76 -4.91
CA ILE A 121 -20.71 -18.11 -3.61
C ILE A 121 -21.64 -19.16 -3.00
N GLU A 122 -21.16 -20.40 -2.90
CA GLU A 122 -21.92 -21.54 -2.41
C GLU A 122 -21.43 -21.97 -1.03
N GLU A 123 -22.35 -21.99 -0.06
CA GLU A 123 -22.12 -22.60 1.24
C GLU A 123 -22.50 -24.08 1.17
N GLN A 124 -21.52 -24.98 1.28
CA GLN A 124 -21.76 -26.42 1.09
C GLN A 124 -22.20 -27.16 2.37
N GLY A 125 -22.74 -26.44 3.36
CA GLY A 125 -23.19 -27.00 4.65
C GLY A 125 -22.10 -27.05 5.74
N ARG A 126 -22.44 -27.58 6.92
CA ARG A 126 -21.53 -27.58 8.09
C ARG A 126 -20.24 -28.36 7.79
N GLY A 127 -19.11 -27.71 8.05
CA GLY A 127 -17.77 -28.31 7.94
C GLY A 127 -17.17 -28.36 6.53
N ARG A 128 -17.88 -27.88 5.50
CA ARG A 128 -17.33 -27.77 4.14
C ARG A 128 -16.91 -26.33 3.82
N PRO A 129 -15.80 -26.13 3.09
CA PRO A 129 -15.37 -24.79 2.72
C PRO A 129 -16.41 -24.14 1.79
N CYS A 130 -16.66 -22.86 2.00
CA CYS A 130 -17.46 -22.06 1.09
C CYS A 130 -16.72 -21.94 -0.25
N MET A 131 -17.40 -22.25 -1.35
CA MET A 131 -16.82 -22.27 -2.69
C MET A 131 -17.25 -21.03 -3.47
N VAL A 132 -16.29 -20.39 -4.13
CA VAL A 132 -16.53 -19.31 -5.07
C VAL A 132 -16.31 -19.84 -6.47
N THR A 133 -17.29 -19.64 -7.36
CA THR A 133 -17.15 -19.95 -8.78
C THR A 133 -17.35 -18.69 -9.61
N TRP A 134 -16.62 -18.55 -10.71
CA TRP A 134 -16.74 -17.38 -11.59
C TRP A 134 -16.50 -17.74 -13.05
N ARG A 135 -16.97 -16.85 -13.94
CA ARG A 135 -16.77 -16.91 -15.38
C ARG A 135 -16.19 -15.59 -15.89
N TYR A 136 -15.35 -15.67 -16.92
CA TYR A 136 -15.04 -14.51 -17.75
C TYR A 136 -15.90 -14.53 -19.01
N PRO A 137 -16.31 -13.37 -19.56
CA PRO A 137 -17.03 -13.33 -20.82
C PRO A 137 -16.22 -14.00 -21.94
N ASP A 138 -16.91 -14.78 -22.77
CA ASP A 138 -16.28 -15.64 -23.78
C ASP A 138 -15.44 -14.83 -24.78
N GLU A 139 -15.84 -13.60 -25.10
CA GLU A 139 -15.15 -12.74 -26.07
C GLU A 139 -13.74 -12.33 -25.62
N ILE A 140 -13.48 -12.31 -24.30
CA ILE A 140 -12.22 -11.86 -23.71
C ILE A 140 -11.53 -12.95 -22.87
N LYS A 141 -12.20 -14.07 -22.57
CA LYS A 141 -11.67 -15.16 -21.74
C LYS A 141 -10.30 -15.64 -22.20
N GLU A 142 -10.17 -15.99 -23.48
CA GLU A 142 -8.91 -16.50 -24.01
C GLU A 142 -7.78 -15.49 -23.85
N ARG A 143 -8.06 -14.21 -24.11
CA ARG A 143 -7.07 -13.15 -23.97
C ARG A 143 -6.68 -12.89 -22.52
N LEU A 144 -7.60 -13.05 -21.57
CA LEU A 144 -7.30 -12.88 -20.15
C LEU A 144 -6.52 -14.06 -19.58
N VAL A 145 -6.96 -15.29 -19.89
CA VAL A 145 -6.46 -16.51 -19.25
C VAL A 145 -5.25 -17.09 -19.98
N LYS A 146 -5.13 -16.85 -21.29
CA LYS A 146 -3.97 -17.26 -22.09
C LYS A 146 -3.54 -16.14 -23.04
N PRO A 147 -3.06 -15.00 -22.50
CA PRO A 147 -2.64 -13.87 -23.31
C PRO A 147 -1.42 -14.21 -24.17
N HIS A 148 -1.48 -13.86 -25.46
CA HIS A 148 -0.34 -13.98 -26.37
C HIS A 148 0.73 -12.92 -26.10
N GLN A 149 0.30 -11.70 -25.77
CA GLN A 149 1.16 -10.60 -25.34
C GLN A 149 0.74 -10.19 -23.93
N TYR A 150 1.66 -10.33 -22.97
CA TYR A 150 1.34 -10.09 -21.58
C TYR A 150 2.41 -9.34 -20.82
N THR A 151 1.97 -8.72 -19.75
CA THR A 151 2.79 -8.15 -18.68
C THR A 151 2.72 -9.07 -17.47
N ARG A 152 3.87 -9.49 -16.97
CA ARG A 152 3.95 -10.22 -15.70
C ARG A 152 3.79 -9.24 -14.54
N VAL A 153 2.77 -9.44 -13.72
CA VAL A 153 2.48 -8.61 -12.55
C VAL A 153 2.67 -9.46 -11.31
N LEU A 154 3.62 -9.09 -10.43
CA LEU A 154 3.78 -9.74 -9.13
C LEU A 154 2.60 -9.36 -8.22
N LEU A 155 1.84 -10.36 -7.79
CA LEU A 155 0.69 -10.17 -6.91
C LEU A 155 1.13 -9.63 -5.55
N GLU A 156 2.26 -10.10 -5.04
CA GLU A 156 2.83 -9.62 -3.78
C GLU A 156 3.06 -8.11 -3.82
N MET A 157 3.76 -7.60 -4.84
CA MET A 157 4.00 -6.17 -4.98
C MET A 157 2.71 -5.37 -5.13
N SER A 158 1.77 -5.86 -5.96
CA SER A 158 0.45 -5.23 -6.12
C SER A 158 -0.33 -5.18 -4.79
N SER A 159 -0.15 -6.19 -3.92
CA SER A 159 -0.78 -6.28 -2.60
C SER A 159 -0.16 -5.38 -1.54
N GLN A 160 1.08 -4.92 -1.72
CA GLN A 160 1.73 -3.97 -0.81
C GLN A 160 1.30 -2.52 -1.07
N MET A 161 0.86 -2.21 -2.29
CA MET A 161 0.40 -0.87 -2.67
C MET A 161 -0.88 -0.49 -1.91
N ARG A 162 -0.85 0.66 -1.23
CA ARG A 162 -1.93 1.24 -0.44
C ARG A 162 -2.89 2.08 -1.28
N SER A 163 -2.41 2.74 -2.34
CA SER A 163 -3.27 3.52 -3.23
C SER A 163 -3.64 2.80 -4.53
N TYR A 164 -4.86 3.06 -5.03
CA TYR A 164 -5.31 2.55 -6.32
C TYR A 164 -4.42 3.05 -7.47
N SER A 165 -4.06 4.34 -7.45
CA SER A 165 -3.19 4.96 -8.45
C SER A 165 -1.80 4.33 -8.47
N ALA A 166 -1.20 4.01 -7.32
CA ALA A 166 0.10 3.32 -7.29
C ALA A 166 0.00 1.89 -7.84
N ALA A 167 -1.05 1.14 -7.49
CA ALA A 167 -1.26 -0.19 -8.07
C ALA A 167 -1.41 -0.15 -9.60
N VAL A 168 -2.12 0.85 -10.13
CA VAL A 168 -2.25 1.06 -11.58
C VAL A 168 -0.91 1.44 -12.21
N LEU A 169 -0.20 2.42 -11.63
CA LEU A 169 1.08 2.87 -12.14
C LEU A 169 2.17 1.79 -12.06
N TYR A 170 2.16 0.95 -11.03
CA TYR A 170 3.04 -0.22 -10.93
C TYR A 170 2.80 -1.19 -12.09
N GLU A 171 1.54 -1.53 -12.38
CA GLU A 171 1.21 -2.41 -13.51
C GLU A 171 1.62 -1.79 -14.86
N ILE A 172 1.47 -0.47 -15.02
CA ILE A 172 1.97 0.26 -16.20
C ILE A 172 3.50 0.20 -16.27
N GLY A 173 4.19 0.46 -15.16
CA GLY A 173 5.65 0.41 -15.11
C GLY A 173 6.18 -0.97 -15.48
N ALA A 174 5.59 -2.03 -14.91
CA ALA A 174 5.93 -3.41 -15.24
C ALA A 174 5.72 -3.71 -16.75
N ARG A 175 4.64 -3.21 -17.35
CA ARG A 175 4.37 -3.37 -18.79
C ARG A 175 5.44 -2.74 -19.67
N TYR A 176 5.88 -1.55 -19.31
CA TYR A 176 6.79 -0.76 -20.14
C TYR A 176 8.27 -0.90 -19.76
N LEU A 177 8.60 -1.64 -18.70
CA LEU A 177 9.96 -1.85 -18.22
C LEU A 177 10.91 -2.41 -19.30
N THR A 178 10.41 -3.37 -20.08
CA THR A 178 11.14 -4.02 -21.18
C THR A 178 10.86 -3.40 -22.55
N SER A 179 10.04 -2.35 -22.62
CA SER A 179 9.72 -1.71 -23.90
C SER A 179 10.92 -0.91 -24.45
N PRO A 180 11.15 -0.89 -25.78
CA PRO A 180 12.32 -0.22 -26.38
C PRO A 180 12.48 1.28 -26.06
N GLY A 181 11.40 1.97 -25.65
CA GLY A 181 11.43 3.37 -25.23
C GLY A 181 11.25 3.59 -23.73
N ARG A 182 10.82 2.56 -22.98
CA ARG A 182 10.42 2.66 -21.57
C ARG A 182 9.47 3.82 -21.30
N LEU A 183 8.53 4.02 -22.21
CA LEU A 183 7.54 5.08 -22.16
C LEU A 183 6.16 4.46 -22.21
N SER A 184 5.29 4.86 -21.29
CA SER A 184 3.88 4.47 -21.31
C SER A 184 3.18 5.00 -22.56
N MET A 185 1.93 4.63 -22.76
CA MET A 185 1.02 5.38 -23.63
C MET A 185 1.00 6.88 -23.24
N ARG A 186 0.88 7.75 -24.25
CA ARG A 186 0.63 9.19 -24.09
C ARG A 186 -0.86 9.40 -24.27
N GLU A 187 -1.50 9.91 -23.24
CA GLU A 187 -2.96 10.09 -23.19
C GLU A 187 -3.29 11.43 -22.53
N ASP A 188 -4.52 11.90 -22.73
CA ASP A 188 -4.99 13.16 -22.18
C ASP A 188 -5.18 13.11 -20.65
N VAL A 189 -5.21 14.28 -20.01
CA VAL A 189 -5.31 14.36 -18.53
C VAL A 189 -6.61 13.75 -17.99
N VAL A 190 -7.73 13.85 -18.72
CA VAL A 190 -9.03 13.28 -18.31
C VAL A 190 -8.97 11.76 -18.37
N TRP A 191 -8.35 11.21 -19.41
CA TRP A 191 -8.10 9.78 -19.53
C TRP A 191 -7.30 9.25 -18.33
N TRP A 192 -6.19 9.93 -18.00
CA TRP A 192 -5.35 9.54 -16.87
C TRP A 192 -6.06 9.70 -15.53
N ALA A 193 -6.86 10.74 -15.35
CA ALA A 193 -7.69 10.88 -14.16
C ALA A 193 -8.65 9.70 -13.99
N ALA A 194 -9.35 9.30 -15.06
CA ALA A 194 -10.25 8.15 -15.05
C ALA A 194 -9.51 6.84 -14.70
N VAL A 195 -8.35 6.62 -15.31
CA VAL A 195 -7.57 5.38 -15.12
C VAL A 195 -6.88 5.32 -13.76
N LEU A 196 -6.33 6.44 -13.25
CA LEU A 196 -5.62 6.48 -11.98
C LEU A 196 -6.54 6.58 -10.76
N THR A 197 -7.82 6.90 -10.95
CA THR A 197 -8.82 6.92 -9.87
C THR A 197 -9.84 5.79 -9.99
N GLY A 198 -9.86 5.08 -11.12
CA GLY A 198 -10.78 3.99 -11.38
C GLY A 198 -12.22 4.48 -11.56
N ARG A 199 -12.41 5.71 -12.02
CA ARG A 199 -13.70 6.38 -12.13
C ARG A 199 -14.11 6.61 -13.58
N SER A 200 -15.35 6.29 -13.93
CA SER A 200 -15.89 6.51 -15.28
C SER A 200 -16.55 7.89 -15.47
N ASP A 201 -16.87 8.59 -14.39
CA ASP A 201 -17.67 9.82 -14.38
C ASP A 201 -16.85 11.11 -14.60
N ILE A 202 -15.53 11.00 -14.72
CA ILE A 202 -14.64 12.14 -14.89
C ILE A 202 -14.75 12.68 -16.32
N LYS A 203 -15.27 13.92 -16.43
CA LYS A 203 -15.38 14.66 -17.70
C LYS A 203 -14.36 15.79 -17.83
N GLU A 204 -14.00 16.40 -16.71
CA GLU A 204 -13.02 17.47 -16.62
C GLU A 204 -12.16 17.27 -15.38
N VAL A 205 -10.94 17.76 -15.42
CA VAL A 205 -9.99 17.64 -14.32
C VAL A 205 -9.03 18.83 -14.31
N ASP A 206 -8.80 19.39 -13.13
CA ASP A 206 -7.69 20.32 -12.93
C ASP A 206 -6.41 19.51 -12.74
N TYR A 207 -5.50 19.66 -13.70
CA TYR A 207 -4.22 18.95 -13.71
C TYR A 207 -3.41 19.16 -12.42
N ARG A 208 -3.48 20.32 -11.77
CA ARG A 208 -2.69 20.61 -10.55
C ARG A 208 -3.11 19.71 -9.40
N PHE A 209 -4.42 19.50 -9.24
CA PHE A 209 -4.95 18.60 -8.20
C PHE A 209 -4.68 17.13 -8.55
N LEU A 210 -4.87 16.74 -9.81
CA LEU A 210 -4.52 15.38 -10.24
C LEU A 210 -3.03 15.08 -9.97
N LYS A 211 -2.14 16.01 -10.33
CA LYS A 211 -0.71 15.86 -10.11
C LYS A 211 -0.37 15.78 -8.62
N ARG A 212 -0.88 16.68 -7.78
CA ARG A 212 -0.54 16.75 -6.36
C ARG A 212 -1.12 15.57 -5.57
N ASP A 213 -2.40 15.30 -5.77
CA ASP A 213 -3.18 14.43 -4.87
C ASP A 213 -3.18 12.97 -5.32
N VAL A 214 -2.96 12.71 -6.61
CA VAL A 214 -3.00 11.34 -7.18
C VAL A 214 -1.64 10.92 -7.69
N ILE A 215 -1.08 11.64 -8.67
CA ILE A 215 0.14 11.20 -9.37
C ILE A 215 1.35 11.25 -8.44
N SER A 216 1.61 12.38 -7.78
CA SER A 216 2.82 12.56 -6.95
C SER A 216 2.86 11.60 -5.77
N LYS A 217 1.69 11.35 -5.14
CA LYS A 217 1.57 10.37 -4.05
C LYS A 217 1.84 8.95 -4.55
N ALA A 218 1.27 8.58 -5.71
CA ALA A 218 1.47 7.26 -6.30
C ALA A 218 2.91 7.02 -6.75
N LEU A 219 3.58 8.05 -7.31
CA LEU A 219 4.99 7.96 -7.67
C LEU A 219 5.88 7.77 -6.45
N ALA A 220 5.65 8.54 -5.38
CA ALA A 220 6.39 8.39 -4.12
C ALA A 220 6.19 7.00 -3.50
N GLU A 221 4.98 6.44 -3.58
CA GLU A 221 4.69 5.10 -3.12
C GLU A 221 5.40 4.01 -3.94
N ILE A 222 5.42 4.14 -5.27
CA ILE A 222 6.17 3.22 -6.14
C ILE A 222 7.66 3.31 -5.86
N ASP A 223 8.20 4.52 -5.69
CA ASP A 223 9.61 4.69 -5.40
C ASP A 223 10.02 4.05 -4.07
N ALA A 224 9.12 4.04 -3.09
CA ALA A 224 9.33 3.44 -1.77
C ALA A 224 9.20 1.90 -1.75
N LEU A 225 8.28 1.34 -2.55
CA LEU A 225 7.96 -0.09 -2.51
C LEU A 225 8.59 -0.91 -3.64
N CYS A 226 8.75 -0.34 -4.84
CA CYS A 226 9.22 -1.06 -6.01
C CYS A 226 10.75 -0.98 -6.13
N GLU A 227 11.41 -2.14 -6.08
CA GLU A 227 12.86 -2.24 -6.18
C GLU A 227 13.36 -2.30 -7.63
N ASP A 228 12.53 -2.76 -8.57
CA ASP A 228 12.94 -3.01 -9.96
C ASP A 228 13.00 -1.72 -10.81
N PHE A 229 12.12 -0.76 -10.54
CA PHE A 229 12.03 0.48 -11.30
C PHE A 229 11.41 1.64 -10.51
N GLY A 230 11.65 2.85 -10.99
CA GLY A 230 10.91 4.06 -10.66
C GLY A 230 10.13 4.59 -11.87
N LEU A 231 9.29 5.58 -11.64
CA LEU A 231 8.48 6.23 -12.68
C LEU A 231 8.70 7.73 -12.67
N GLU A 232 8.91 8.31 -13.85
CA GLU A 232 9.02 9.76 -14.04
C GLU A 232 7.84 10.27 -14.86
N LEU A 233 7.20 11.34 -14.38
CA LEU A 233 6.10 11.99 -15.08
C LEU A 233 6.64 12.88 -16.21
N ILE A 234 6.14 12.68 -17.42
CA ILE A 234 6.37 13.52 -18.59
C ILE A 234 5.09 14.30 -18.89
N GLU A 235 5.22 15.63 -18.94
CA GLU A 235 4.13 16.56 -19.22
C GLU A 235 4.23 17.06 -20.66
N HIS A 236 3.14 16.93 -21.43
CA HIS A 236 3.05 17.49 -22.77
C HIS A 236 2.15 18.72 -22.75
N LYS A 237 2.77 19.86 -23.07
CA LYS A 237 2.12 21.17 -23.12
C LYS A 237 1.51 21.42 -24.49
N ARG A 238 0.30 21.99 -24.51
CA ARG A 238 -0.26 22.70 -25.67
C ARG A 238 -0.54 24.14 -25.24
N GLY A 239 0.24 25.07 -25.76
CA GLY A 239 0.28 26.44 -25.27
C GLY A 239 0.70 26.49 -23.79
N ARG A 240 -0.16 27.05 -22.93
CA ARG A 240 0.10 27.18 -21.48
C ARG A 240 -0.46 26.03 -20.62
N LYS A 241 -1.26 25.14 -21.21
CA LYS A 241 -1.93 24.05 -20.49
C LYS A 241 -1.21 22.73 -20.72
N ILE A 242 -1.20 21.87 -19.70
CA ILE A 242 -0.85 20.46 -19.85
C ILE A 242 -2.10 19.76 -20.38
N GLU A 243 -2.01 19.16 -21.56
CA GLU A 243 -3.14 18.45 -22.18
C GLU A 243 -2.96 16.93 -22.12
N GLU A 244 -1.72 16.46 -22.20
CA GLU A 244 -1.42 15.03 -22.21
C GLU A 244 -0.26 14.75 -21.25
N ILE A 245 -0.26 13.55 -20.68
CA ILE A 245 0.83 13.07 -19.85
C ILE A 245 1.24 11.66 -20.26
N GLN A 246 2.45 11.31 -19.88
CA GLN A 246 3.09 10.02 -20.12
C GLN A 246 4.01 9.71 -18.94
N PHE A 247 4.33 8.44 -18.71
CA PHE A 247 5.29 8.01 -17.69
C PHE A 247 6.49 7.35 -18.35
N ARG A 248 7.69 7.73 -17.90
CA ARG A 248 8.93 7.04 -18.23
C ARG A 248 9.27 6.05 -17.13
N VAL A 249 9.57 4.81 -17.53
CA VAL A 249 10.03 3.77 -16.63
C VAL A 249 11.55 3.84 -16.54
N VAL A 250 12.06 4.02 -15.33
CA VAL A 250 13.49 4.11 -15.04
C VAL A 250 13.89 2.86 -14.26
N PRO A 251 14.61 1.90 -14.86
CA PRO A 251 15.06 0.73 -14.13
C PRO A 251 15.99 1.14 -12.99
N LYS A 252 15.81 0.51 -11.84
CA LYS A 252 16.72 0.65 -10.70
C LYS A 252 17.80 -0.42 -10.82
N VAL A 253 19.05 -0.03 -10.61
CA VAL A 253 20.16 -0.99 -10.56
C VAL A 253 20.05 -1.73 -9.22
N GLN A 254 19.75 -3.03 -9.25
CA GLN A 254 19.75 -3.88 -8.06
C GLN A 254 21.13 -3.84 -7.40
N GLN A 255 21.25 -3.17 -6.25
CA GLN A 255 22.19 -3.63 -5.23
C GLN A 255 21.46 -4.75 -4.50
N ARG A 256 21.90 -6.00 -4.68
CA ARG A 256 21.38 -7.13 -3.90
C ARG A 256 21.77 -6.90 -2.43
N LEU A 257 20.93 -6.19 -1.70
CA LEU A 257 20.88 -6.26 -0.25
C LEU A 257 20.05 -7.51 0.07
N GLY A 258 20.66 -8.43 0.81
CA GLY A 258 20.07 -9.73 1.14
C GLY A 258 18.72 -9.62 1.82
N ASP A 259 17.92 -10.68 1.67
CA ASP A 259 16.55 -10.86 2.17
C ASP A 259 16.27 -10.14 3.49
N ILE A 260 15.66 -8.96 3.40
CA ILE A 260 15.02 -8.32 4.55
C ILE A 260 13.69 -9.04 4.77
N SER A 261 13.75 -10.09 5.59
CA SER A 261 12.71 -10.60 6.49
C SER A 261 11.27 -10.08 6.22
N ALA A 262 10.44 -10.99 5.71
CA ALA A 262 9.01 -10.86 5.37
C ALA A 262 8.04 -10.53 6.55
N SER A 263 8.52 -9.91 7.62
CA SER A 263 7.78 -9.77 8.88
C SER A 263 7.05 -8.43 9.07
N ASN A 264 7.07 -7.52 8.08
CA ASN A 264 6.27 -6.28 8.10
C ASN A 264 5.51 -6.05 6.78
N ARG A 265 4.79 -7.07 6.32
CA ARG A 265 3.87 -6.97 5.18
C ARG A 265 2.65 -6.13 5.58
N ASN A 266 2.60 -4.87 5.11
CA ASN A 266 1.56 -3.89 5.41
C ASN A 266 0.17 -4.34 4.91
N VAL A 267 -0.77 -4.50 5.85
CA VAL A 267 -2.16 -4.97 5.65
C VAL A 267 -3.12 -3.78 5.60
N PHE A 268 -4.21 -3.87 4.82
CA PHE A 268 -5.28 -2.86 4.79
C PHE A 268 -6.14 -2.95 6.05
N ASP A 269 -6.22 -1.88 6.84
CA ASP A 269 -7.08 -1.86 8.03
C ASP A 269 -8.50 -1.37 7.68
N LEU A 270 -9.34 -2.27 7.16
CA LEU A 270 -10.75 -1.99 6.87
C LEU A 270 -11.59 -1.73 8.14
N ALA A 271 -11.08 -2.04 9.35
CA ALA A 271 -11.76 -1.66 10.59
C ALA A 271 -11.77 -0.12 10.74
N LEU A 272 -10.77 0.56 10.20
CA LEU A 272 -10.72 2.02 10.15
C LEU A 272 -11.87 2.61 9.31
N VAL A 273 -12.17 1.99 8.15
CA VAL A 273 -13.29 2.40 7.29
C VAL A 273 -14.63 2.12 7.98
N GLY A 274 -14.75 0.99 8.69
CA GLY A 274 -15.91 0.69 9.52
C GLY A 274 -16.16 1.74 10.62
N ARG A 275 -15.08 2.20 11.29
CA ARG A 275 -15.15 3.28 12.29
C ARG A 275 -15.61 4.61 11.69
N LEU A 276 -15.14 4.96 10.49
CA LEU A 276 -15.59 6.16 9.78
C LEU A 276 -17.09 6.11 9.45
N ILE A 277 -17.59 4.95 9.02
CA ILE A 277 -19.02 4.76 8.72
C ILE A 277 -19.84 4.83 10.02
N ALA A 278 -19.37 4.21 11.11
CA ALA A 278 -20.02 4.25 12.41
C ALA A 278 -20.10 5.68 13.00
N LEU A 279 -19.14 6.55 12.68
CA LEU A 279 -19.17 7.99 12.99
C LEU A 279 -20.18 8.80 12.17
N GLY A 280 -20.80 8.18 11.16
CA GLY A 280 -21.83 8.78 10.32
C GLY A 280 -21.32 9.29 8.96
N LEU A 281 -20.11 8.94 8.53
CA LEU A 281 -19.70 9.18 7.14
C LEU A 281 -20.40 8.19 6.21
N LYS A 282 -20.79 8.65 5.01
CA LYS A 282 -21.28 7.75 3.97
C LYS A 282 -20.16 6.80 3.53
N GLN A 283 -20.52 5.60 3.11
CA GLN A 283 -19.56 4.54 2.78
C GLN A 283 -18.61 4.93 1.64
N ASP A 284 -19.12 5.58 0.60
CA ASP A 284 -18.33 6.14 -0.51
C ASP A 284 -17.34 7.20 -0.01
N GLU A 285 -17.80 8.10 0.86
CA GLU A 285 -16.97 9.15 1.44
C GLU A 285 -15.89 8.61 2.40
N ALA A 286 -16.22 7.63 3.24
CA ALA A 286 -15.28 6.97 4.14
C ALA A 286 -14.17 6.24 3.37
N GLN A 287 -14.52 5.61 2.25
CA GLN A 287 -13.57 4.95 1.35
C GLN A 287 -12.66 5.97 0.65
N ASP A 288 -13.22 7.07 0.13
CA ASP A 288 -12.44 8.11 -0.53
C ASP A 288 -11.49 8.82 0.44
N LEU A 289 -11.91 9.02 1.68
CA LEU A 289 -11.08 9.63 2.71
C LEU A 289 -9.91 8.73 3.12
N TYR A 290 -10.16 7.43 3.27
CA TYR A 290 -9.12 6.43 3.50
C TYR A 290 -8.15 6.29 2.32
N ALA A 291 -8.64 6.43 1.08
CA ALA A 291 -7.81 6.37 -0.12
C ALA A 291 -6.91 7.60 -0.33
N THR A 292 -7.25 8.75 0.26
CA THR A 292 -6.60 10.04 -0.02
C THR A 292 -5.77 10.59 1.14
N THR A 293 -5.94 10.03 2.35
CA THR A 293 -5.34 10.52 3.60
C THR A 293 -4.53 9.41 4.29
N ASP A 294 -3.45 9.80 4.97
CA ASP A 294 -2.58 8.85 5.67
C ASP A 294 -3.33 8.08 6.76
N GLU A 295 -3.13 6.75 6.81
CA GLU A 295 -3.84 5.87 7.73
C GLU A 295 -3.54 6.20 9.21
N GLY A 296 -2.31 6.58 9.52
CA GLY A 296 -1.90 6.99 10.87
C GLY A 296 -2.62 8.26 11.31
N GLN A 297 -2.78 9.23 10.41
CA GLN A 297 -3.55 10.44 10.65
C GLN A 297 -5.03 10.17 10.86
N ILE A 298 -5.64 9.30 10.04
CA ILE A 298 -7.03 8.91 10.22
C ILE A 298 -7.21 8.21 11.57
N ARG A 299 -6.33 7.27 11.93
CA ARG A 299 -6.38 6.54 13.21
C ARG A 299 -6.28 7.50 14.40
N ALA A 300 -5.26 8.37 14.41
CA ALA A 300 -5.07 9.32 15.50
C ALA A 300 -6.24 10.32 15.63
N THR A 301 -6.83 10.73 14.49
CA THR A 301 -8.00 11.61 14.49
C THR A 301 -9.26 10.89 14.98
N LEU A 302 -9.45 9.62 14.60
CA LEU A 302 -10.55 8.79 15.09
C LEU A 302 -10.46 8.62 16.61
N ASP A 303 -9.27 8.28 17.12
CA ASP A 303 -9.05 8.07 18.54
C ASP A 303 -9.27 9.38 19.34
N HIS A 304 -8.89 10.53 18.78
CA HIS A 304 -9.20 11.85 19.35
C HIS A 304 -10.71 12.14 19.41
N VAL A 305 -11.44 11.82 18.35
CA VAL A 305 -12.90 12.02 18.30
C VAL A 305 -13.61 11.07 19.27
N ASP A 306 -13.16 9.82 19.38
CA ASP A 306 -13.67 8.85 20.36
C ASP A 306 -13.44 9.33 21.80
N GLN A 307 -12.26 9.90 22.10
CA GLN A 307 -11.96 10.50 23.40
C GLN A 307 -12.88 11.69 23.71
N ARG A 308 -13.16 12.54 22.70
CA ARG A 308 -14.08 13.69 22.84
C ARG A 308 -15.53 13.26 23.03
N LEU A 309 -15.97 12.17 22.39
CA LEU A 309 -17.30 11.61 22.54
C LEU A 309 -17.50 10.96 23.92
N ARG A 310 -16.45 10.36 24.49
CA ARG A 310 -16.48 9.76 25.83
C ARG A 310 -16.36 10.78 26.97
N ASN A 311 -15.93 12.00 26.68
CA ASN A 311 -15.76 13.04 27.70
C ASN A 311 -17.08 13.75 28.02
N ALA A 312 -17.75 13.28 29.07
CA ALA A 312 -19.02 13.82 29.56
C ALA A 312 -18.93 15.24 30.17
N ALA A 313 -17.71 15.77 30.37
CA ALA A 313 -17.50 17.13 30.90
C ALA A 313 -17.64 18.22 29.82
N MET A 314 -17.77 17.86 28.54
CA MET A 314 -17.93 18.81 27.44
C MET A 314 -19.30 18.67 26.75
N PRO A 315 -19.80 19.73 26.08
CA PRO A 315 -21.08 19.68 25.37
C PRO A 315 -21.14 18.54 24.35
N GLU A 316 -22.31 17.93 24.19
CA GLU A 316 -22.52 16.81 23.27
C GLU A 316 -22.25 17.22 21.81
N LEU A 317 -21.56 16.35 21.06
CA LEU A 317 -21.25 16.56 19.65
C LEU A 317 -22.50 16.29 18.80
N LYS A 318 -23.11 17.36 18.25
CA LYS A 318 -24.27 17.25 17.36
C LYS A 318 -23.99 16.51 16.04
N SER A 319 -22.75 16.48 15.57
CA SER A 319 -22.33 15.73 14.38
C SER A 319 -20.88 15.24 14.50
N PRO A 320 -20.66 13.98 14.91
CA PRO A 320 -19.34 13.39 15.03
C PRO A 320 -18.56 13.36 13.70
N ALA A 321 -19.24 13.07 12.58
CA ALA A 321 -18.64 13.08 11.25
C ALA A 321 -18.12 14.46 10.81
N ALA A 322 -18.86 15.54 11.10
CA ALA A 322 -18.42 16.90 10.75
C ALA A 322 -17.21 17.33 11.59
N TYR A 323 -17.23 16.99 12.89
CA TYR A 323 -16.12 17.25 13.79
C TYR A 323 -14.86 16.47 13.41
N PHE A 324 -15.00 15.20 13.03
CA PHE A 324 -13.90 14.39 12.53
C PHE A 324 -13.24 14.98 11.28
N LYS A 325 -14.04 15.45 10.30
CA LYS A 325 -13.50 16.11 9.09
C LYS A 325 -12.77 17.43 9.41
N ASP A 326 -13.32 18.22 10.33
CA ASP A 326 -12.66 19.43 10.81
C ASP A 326 -11.36 19.12 11.54
N ALA A 327 -11.34 18.06 12.35
CA ALA A 327 -10.18 17.61 13.10
C ALA A 327 -9.06 17.06 12.23
N LEU A 328 -9.43 16.31 11.19
CA LEU A 328 -8.48 15.81 10.20
C LEU A 328 -7.88 16.95 9.37
N LYS A 329 -8.69 17.97 9.04
CA LYS A 329 -8.25 19.14 8.26
C LYS A 329 -7.34 20.08 9.07
N LYS A 330 -7.58 20.22 10.38
CA LYS A 330 -6.83 21.12 11.28
C LYS A 330 -5.72 20.43 12.07
N GLY A 331 -5.61 19.10 11.99
CA GLY A 331 -4.53 18.34 12.62
C GLY A 331 -4.60 18.29 14.15
N TYR A 332 -5.80 18.28 14.75
CA TYR A 332 -5.96 18.29 16.22
C TYR A 332 -5.26 17.12 16.93
N ALA A 333 -5.07 15.98 16.25
CA ALA A 333 -4.37 14.82 16.79
C ALA A 333 -2.86 15.03 17.03
N GLY A 334 -2.27 16.15 16.58
CA GLY A 334 -0.87 16.50 16.82
C GLY A 334 -0.60 17.42 18.02
N VAL A 335 -1.63 17.93 18.70
CA VAL A 335 -1.48 19.08 19.63
C VAL A 335 -1.86 18.76 21.08
N THR A 336 -2.39 17.57 21.40
CA THR A 336 -2.94 17.30 22.76
C THR A 336 -2.56 15.92 23.30
N ALA A 337 -1.26 15.69 23.48
CA ALA A 337 -0.77 14.56 24.27
C ALA A 337 0.22 15.06 25.33
N MET A 338 -0.29 15.82 26.31
CA MET A 338 0.39 16.02 27.59
C MET A 338 -0.65 16.26 28.69
N GLU A 339 -1.05 15.18 29.36
CA GLU A 339 -1.18 15.05 30.82
C GLU A 339 -1.86 13.72 31.19
N PRO A 340 -1.30 12.90 32.10
CA PRO A 340 -1.89 11.64 32.55
C PRO A 340 -2.63 11.81 33.89
N ALA A 341 -3.74 11.09 34.06
CA ALA A 341 -4.33 10.79 35.38
C ALA A 341 -5.00 9.40 35.38
N PRO A 342 -5.13 8.72 36.55
CA PRO A 342 -4.88 7.28 36.65
C PRO A 342 -6.12 6.38 36.87
N SER A 343 -5.94 5.11 36.46
CA SER A 343 -6.54 3.83 36.91
C SER A 343 -8.05 3.67 37.10
N SER A 344 -8.65 2.66 36.46
CA SER A 344 -8.99 1.36 37.10
C SER A 344 -9.97 0.51 36.25
N GLY A 345 -9.70 -0.80 36.15
CA GLY A 345 -10.62 -1.81 35.59
C GLY A 345 -9.94 -2.87 34.71
N PRO A 346 -10.02 -4.18 35.03
CA PRO A 346 -9.32 -5.22 34.29
C PRO A 346 -10.10 -5.59 33.03
N ALA A 347 -9.69 -5.05 31.89
CA ALA A 347 -10.20 -5.48 30.59
C ALA A 347 -9.36 -6.66 30.09
N LEU A 348 -10.05 -7.80 29.87
CA LEU A 348 -9.48 -9.00 29.26
C LEU A 348 -8.79 -8.65 27.93
N ALA A 349 -7.49 -8.94 27.86
CA ALA A 349 -6.72 -8.81 26.65
C ALA A 349 -7.11 -9.90 25.62
N PRO A 350 -7.27 -9.56 24.33
CA PRO A 350 -7.26 -10.55 23.27
C PRO A 350 -5.84 -11.18 23.14
N PRO A 351 -5.70 -12.38 22.57
CA PRO A 351 -4.43 -13.12 22.61
C PRO A 351 -3.36 -12.37 21.82
N VAL A 352 -2.33 -11.91 22.54
CA VAL A 352 -1.12 -11.32 21.97
C VAL A 352 -0.37 -12.44 21.26
N ALA A 353 -0.15 -12.29 19.96
CA ALA A 353 0.79 -13.12 19.23
C ALA A 353 2.16 -12.94 19.91
N VAL A 354 2.68 -14.00 20.51
CA VAL A 354 3.94 -13.95 21.27
C VAL A 354 5.08 -13.67 20.28
N LEU A 355 5.49 -12.41 20.17
CA LEU A 355 6.74 -12.04 19.53
C LEU A 355 7.88 -12.74 20.28
N SER A 356 8.90 -13.21 19.55
CA SER A 356 10.06 -13.77 20.21
C SER A 356 10.78 -12.68 21.02
N GLU A 357 11.44 -13.04 22.11
CA GLU A 357 12.19 -12.10 22.95
C GLU A 357 13.23 -11.30 22.14
N ALA A 358 13.83 -11.95 21.14
CA ALA A 358 14.74 -11.32 20.19
C ALA A 358 14.05 -10.24 19.32
N ASP A 359 12.83 -10.49 18.85
CA ASP A 359 12.07 -9.52 18.05
C ASP A 359 11.65 -8.30 18.87
N ARG A 360 11.30 -8.52 20.15
CA ARG A 360 10.96 -7.44 21.09
C ARG A 360 12.17 -6.56 21.38
N LEU A 361 13.32 -7.17 21.70
CA LEU A 361 14.56 -6.44 21.96
C LEU A 361 15.02 -5.65 20.73
N ARG A 362 14.92 -6.24 19.54
CA ARG A 362 15.21 -5.53 18.28
C ARG A 362 14.28 -4.32 18.10
N ARG A 363 12.99 -4.49 18.36
CA ARG A 363 12.02 -3.40 18.20
C ARG A 363 12.25 -2.28 19.21
N ILE A 364 12.57 -2.62 20.45
CA ILE A 364 12.93 -1.64 21.49
C ILE A 364 14.18 -0.87 21.09
N ARG A 365 15.20 -1.56 20.54
CA ARG A 365 16.42 -0.93 20.02
C ARG A 365 16.13 0.04 18.88
N GLU A 366 15.31 -0.35 17.90
CA GLU A 366 14.91 0.53 16.79
C GLU A 366 14.18 1.79 17.29
N LEU A 367 13.30 1.66 18.28
CA LEU A 367 12.58 2.79 18.88
C LEU A 367 13.53 3.72 19.65
N TRP A 368 14.49 3.15 20.37
CA TRP A 368 15.51 3.90 21.10
C TRP A 368 16.43 4.67 20.14
N GLU A 369 16.88 4.06 19.05
CA GLU A 369 17.70 4.73 18.02
C GLU A 369 16.96 5.89 17.36
N ASN A 370 15.67 5.72 17.06
CA ASN A 370 14.83 6.78 16.52
C ASN A 370 14.65 7.93 17.52
N ASP A 371 14.51 7.62 18.81
CA ASP A 371 14.40 8.64 19.86
C ASP A 371 15.70 9.44 20.01
N ARG A 372 16.85 8.76 20.03
CA ARG A 372 18.17 9.43 20.04
C ARG A 372 18.38 10.33 18.84
N MET A 373 17.99 9.89 17.65
CA MET A 373 18.07 10.71 16.46
C MET A 373 17.21 11.97 16.60
N GLY A 374 16.03 11.85 17.21
CA GLY A 374 15.18 12.98 17.56
C GLY A 374 15.87 13.95 18.54
N GLN A 375 16.52 13.43 19.57
CA GLN A 375 17.29 14.22 20.53
C GLN A 375 18.49 14.91 19.87
N ALA A 376 19.28 14.22 19.03
CA ALA A 376 20.39 14.79 18.29
C ALA A 376 19.94 15.94 17.38
N ARG A 377 18.76 15.81 16.77
CA ARG A 377 18.16 16.88 15.97
C ARG A 377 17.76 18.10 16.81
N ALA A 378 17.20 17.88 18.00
CA ALA A 378 16.87 18.96 18.93
C ALA A 378 18.15 19.68 19.41
N VAL A 379 19.16 18.92 19.84
CA VAL A 379 20.46 19.45 20.26
C VAL A 379 21.09 20.27 19.14
N PHE A 380 21.14 19.75 17.90
CA PHE A 380 21.68 20.48 16.75
C PHE A 380 20.94 21.80 16.49
N ALA A 381 19.61 21.82 16.64
CA ALA A 381 18.81 23.03 16.45
C ALA A 381 19.10 24.11 17.50
N GLU A 382 19.45 23.70 18.72
CA GLU A 382 19.82 24.60 19.83
C GLU A 382 21.29 25.06 19.77
N MET A 383 22.14 24.39 19.00
CA MET A 383 23.55 24.78 18.83
C MET A 383 23.68 26.16 18.16
N PRO A 384 24.66 27.00 18.58
CA PRO A 384 25.00 28.21 17.85
C PRO A 384 25.46 27.91 16.41
N GLN A 385 25.16 28.82 15.48
CA GLN A 385 25.56 28.71 14.06
C GLN A 385 27.03 28.32 13.80
N PRO A 386 28.05 28.85 14.50
CA PRO A 386 29.43 28.40 14.29
C PRO A 386 29.65 26.92 14.63
N MET A 387 28.98 26.42 15.67
CA MET A 387 29.09 25.04 16.11
C MET A 387 28.30 24.10 15.19
N GLN A 388 27.14 24.54 14.66
CA GLN A 388 26.42 23.82 13.60
C GLN A 388 27.29 23.66 12.34
N ALA A 389 28.04 24.70 11.96
CA ALA A 389 28.94 24.65 10.82
C ALA A 389 30.10 23.67 11.05
N GLU A 390 30.68 23.66 12.25
CA GLU A 390 31.74 22.71 12.63
C GLU A 390 31.28 21.25 12.55
N VAL A 391 30.13 20.93 13.15
CA VAL A 391 29.54 19.59 13.12
C VAL A 391 29.23 19.14 11.68
N ARG A 392 28.78 20.07 10.82
CA ARG A 392 28.57 19.79 9.40
C ARG A 392 29.86 19.47 8.67
N MET A 393 30.94 20.24 8.90
CA MET A 393 32.23 19.96 8.29
C MET A 393 32.80 18.61 8.72
N ARG A 394 32.61 18.23 10.00
CA ARG A 394 33.00 16.91 10.50
C ARG A 394 32.24 15.78 9.80
N PHE A 395 30.92 15.90 9.65
CA PHE A 395 30.14 14.93 8.87
C PHE A 395 30.62 14.82 7.42
N GLU A 396 30.94 15.96 6.79
CA GLU A 396 31.45 16.02 5.42
C GLU A 396 32.79 15.28 5.28
N ALA A 397 33.69 15.45 6.23
CA ALA A 397 35.01 14.81 6.22
C ALA A 397 34.97 13.32 6.58
N GLU A 398 34.16 12.93 7.57
CA GLU A 398 34.19 11.59 8.15
C GLU A 398 33.24 10.62 7.43
N ARG A 399 32.09 11.11 6.94
CA ARG A 399 30.98 10.23 6.55
C ARG A 399 30.46 10.44 5.13
N LEU A 400 30.57 11.64 4.55
CA LEU A 400 29.94 11.94 3.26
C LEU A 400 30.44 11.06 2.10
N ASP A 401 31.72 10.68 2.08
CA ASP A 401 32.31 9.82 1.05
C ASP A 401 31.87 8.35 1.16
N GLN A 402 31.40 7.94 2.33
CA GLN A 402 30.92 6.58 2.59
C GLN A 402 29.40 6.45 2.36
N VAL A 403 28.72 7.56 2.12
CA VAL A 403 27.28 7.64 1.94
C VAL A 403 26.92 7.53 0.44
N ALA A 404 25.80 6.85 0.14
CA ALA A 404 25.36 6.66 -1.24
C ALA A 404 25.25 7.97 -2.03
N ALA A 405 25.69 7.95 -3.30
CA ALA A 405 25.79 9.15 -4.15
C ALA A 405 24.53 10.04 -4.21
N PRO A 406 23.28 9.52 -4.21
CA PRO A 406 22.08 10.35 -4.15
C PRO A 406 21.96 11.15 -2.85
N ILE A 407 22.31 10.56 -1.71
CA ILE A 407 22.26 11.20 -0.40
C ILE A 407 23.38 12.23 -0.28
N ALA A 408 24.58 11.93 -0.77
CA ALA A 408 25.68 12.89 -0.83
C ALA A 408 25.35 14.11 -1.71
N ARG A 409 24.67 13.91 -2.86
CA ARG A 409 24.15 15.03 -3.67
C ARG A 409 23.09 15.85 -2.93
N ALA A 410 22.18 15.19 -2.22
CA ALA A 410 21.15 15.88 -1.45
C ALA A 410 21.74 16.66 -0.26
N TRP A 411 22.79 16.15 0.37
CA TRP A 411 23.56 16.85 1.40
C TRP A 411 24.26 18.09 0.86
N ARG A 412 24.96 18.00 -0.29
CA ARG A 412 25.61 19.16 -0.90
C ARG A 412 24.63 20.28 -1.29
N ARG A 413 23.38 19.92 -1.61
CA ARG A 413 22.33 20.89 -1.98
C ARG A 413 21.66 21.53 -0.76
N ASP A 414 21.16 20.70 0.17
CA ASP A 414 20.26 21.16 1.24
C ASP A 414 20.81 20.89 2.67
N GLY A 415 21.95 20.22 2.79
CA GLY A 415 22.61 19.92 4.08
C GLY A 415 21.69 19.19 5.08
N PRO A 416 21.72 19.57 6.37
CA PRO A 416 20.83 19.03 7.40
C PRO A 416 19.33 19.28 7.17
N ALA A 417 18.95 20.19 6.25
CA ALA A 417 17.56 20.45 5.90
C ALA A 417 17.02 19.46 4.84
N SER A 418 17.89 18.65 4.23
CA SER A 418 17.52 17.62 3.26
C SER A 418 16.66 16.53 3.91
N ARG A 419 15.48 16.24 3.36
CA ARG A 419 14.64 15.13 3.86
C ARG A 419 15.32 13.76 3.84
N VAL A 420 16.30 13.57 2.97
CA VAL A 420 16.98 12.27 2.79
C VAL A 420 18.34 12.25 3.48
N ALA A 421 19.11 13.36 3.41
CA ALA A 421 20.41 13.41 4.06
C ALA A 421 20.32 13.69 5.57
N ALA A 422 19.25 14.33 6.05
CA ALA A 422 19.05 14.61 7.47
C ALA A 422 19.06 13.35 8.33
N THR A 423 18.40 12.27 7.90
CA THR A 423 18.37 11.00 8.66
C THR A 423 19.76 10.42 8.83
N THR A 424 20.59 10.49 7.79
CA THR A 424 21.97 9.98 7.82
C THR A 424 22.85 10.84 8.72
N PHE A 425 22.70 12.16 8.61
CA PHE A 425 23.42 13.14 9.44
C PHE A 425 23.04 13.05 10.92
N PHE A 426 21.76 13.03 11.26
CA PHE A 426 21.31 12.98 12.66
C PHE A 426 21.53 11.62 13.32
N ARG A 427 21.60 10.53 12.55
CA ARG A 427 22.08 9.24 13.06
C ARG A 427 23.56 9.32 13.43
N TRP A 428 24.41 9.80 12.53
CA TRP A 428 25.83 10.00 12.80
C TRP A 428 26.04 10.96 13.99
N LEU A 429 25.27 12.05 14.06
CA LEU A 429 25.37 13.00 15.16
C LEU A 429 24.94 12.38 16.49
N ALA A 430 23.93 11.51 16.51
CA ALA A 430 23.55 10.78 17.71
C ALA A 430 24.66 9.81 18.17
N GLU A 431 25.33 9.13 17.23
CA GLU A 431 26.48 8.26 17.50
C GLU A 431 27.68 9.06 18.01
N ASP A 432 27.97 10.23 17.43
CA ASP A 432 29.09 11.10 17.84
C ASP A 432 28.84 11.76 19.20
N THR A 433 27.61 12.23 19.45
CA THR A 433 27.24 12.87 20.72
C THR A 433 27.20 11.86 21.87
N TRP A 434 26.85 10.60 21.55
CA TRP A 434 26.74 9.55 22.54
C TRP A 434 27.21 8.19 21.99
N PRO A 435 28.52 7.92 22.06
CA PRO A 435 29.12 6.75 21.41
C PRO A 435 28.85 5.43 22.14
N GLU A 436 28.32 5.46 23.36
CA GLU A 436 28.01 4.26 24.13
C GLU A 436 26.79 3.52 23.56
N GLU A 437 26.97 2.24 23.26
CA GLU A 437 25.87 1.35 22.90
C GLU A 437 24.91 1.15 24.07
N PRO A 438 23.60 1.05 23.82
CA PRO A 438 22.64 0.89 24.90
C PRO A 438 22.77 -0.50 25.52
N SER A 439 23.00 -0.54 26.84
CA SER A 439 22.86 -1.78 27.59
C SER A 439 21.39 -2.24 27.64
N ASP A 440 21.16 -3.52 27.86
CA ASP A 440 19.81 -4.10 27.99
C ASP A 440 18.99 -3.40 29.07
N ARG A 441 19.65 -2.92 30.14
CA ARG A 441 19.02 -2.13 31.19
C ARG A 441 18.51 -0.77 30.67
N VAL A 442 19.29 -0.07 29.86
CA VAL A 442 18.90 1.21 29.26
C VAL A 442 17.73 1.03 28.28
N LEU A 443 17.75 -0.05 27.49
CA LEU A 443 16.66 -0.39 26.57
C LEU A 443 15.38 -0.74 27.34
N LEU A 444 15.49 -1.48 28.44
CA LEU A 444 14.37 -1.83 29.29
C LEU A 444 13.78 -0.60 30.00
N ASP A 445 14.62 0.25 30.57
CA ASP A 445 14.20 1.50 31.22
C ASP A 445 13.53 2.44 30.20
N PHE A 446 14.05 2.53 28.98
CA PHE A 446 13.43 3.26 27.87
C PHE A 446 12.06 2.68 27.49
N ALA A 447 11.95 1.36 27.37
CA ALA A 447 10.69 0.68 27.07
C ALA A 447 9.63 0.91 28.15
N LEU A 448 10.04 0.89 29.44
CA LEU A 448 9.17 1.17 30.58
C LEU A 448 8.70 2.63 30.60
N GLN A 449 9.59 3.59 30.35
CA GLN A 449 9.24 5.03 30.32
C GLN A 449 8.29 5.39 29.17
N ARG A 450 8.40 4.69 28.02
CA ARG A 450 7.55 4.92 26.84
C ARG A 450 6.25 4.09 26.84
N GLY A 451 5.99 3.32 27.89
CA GLY A 451 4.80 2.49 27.99
C GLY A 451 4.76 1.32 26.99
N VAL A 452 5.92 0.84 26.55
CA VAL A 452 6.07 -0.29 25.61
C VAL A 452 5.91 -1.65 26.32
N ALA A 453 5.28 -1.66 27.49
CA ALA A 453 5.03 -2.87 28.26
C ALA A 453 3.91 -3.69 27.59
N GLY A 454 4.28 -4.75 26.87
CA GLY A 454 3.33 -5.68 26.25
C GLY A 454 3.57 -6.03 24.78
N LEU A 455 4.73 -5.68 24.20
CA LEU A 455 5.24 -6.38 23.02
C LEU A 455 5.79 -7.76 23.39
#